data_AF-A0A2S5N3V5-F1
#
_entry.id   AF-A0A2S5N3V5-F1
#
_cell.length_a   1.000
_cell.length_b   1.000
_cell.length_c   1.000
_cell.angle_alpha   90.00
_cell.angle_beta   90.00
_cell.angle_gamma   90.00
#
_symmetry.space_group_name_H-M   'P 1'
#
loop_
_entity.id
_entity.type
_entity.pdbx_description
1 polymer ?
#
loop_
_entity_poly.entity_id
_entity_poly.type
_entity_poly.pdbx_seq_one_letter_code
_entity_poly.pdbx_strand_id
1 'polypeptide(L)' 'MLVDFYTDWCGPCQAQAPTLGRIAASFNEQAKVAKVNVVRSPELARHFDVRSIPILSSFQAARSCGASAA' A
#
# COMPACT_ATOMS: atom_id res chain seq x y z
N MET A 1 3.68 7.32 -1.12
CA MET A 1 3.61 6.24 -0.11
C MET A 1 3.03 5.01 -0.77
N LEU A 2 3.49 3.81 -0.43
CA LEU A 2 2.94 2.54 -0.90
C LEU A 2 2.21 1.86 0.25
N VAL A 3 1.12 1.15 -0.04
CA VAL A 3 0.32 0.41 0.92
C VAL A 3 0.17 -1.03 0.45
N ASP A 4 0.71 -1.97 1.21
CA ASP A 4 0.67 -3.41 0.98
C ASP A 4 -0.50 -4.03 1.76
N PHE A 5 -1.52 -4.49 1.04
CA PHE A 5 -2.68 -5.15 1.62
C PHE A 5 -2.49 -6.67 1.61
N TYR A 6 -2.57 -7.28 2.79
CA TYR A 6 -2.20 -8.68 3.00
C TYR A 6 -3.07 -9.38 4.05
N THR A 7 -2.84 -10.68 4.23
CA THR A 7 -3.23 -11.45 5.43
C THR A 7 -2.09 -12.37 5.88
N ASP A 8 -2.14 -12.82 7.13
CA ASP A 8 -1.07 -13.64 7.72
C ASP A 8 -0.99 -15.05 7.09
N TRP A 9 -2.08 -15.54 6.50
CA TRP A 9 -2.18 -16.84 5.83
C TRP A 9 -2.17 -16.75 4.29
N CYS A 10 -1.79 -15.60 3.74
CA CYS A 10 -1.66 -15.42 2.30
C CYS A 10 -0.26 -15.83 1.82
N GLY A 11 -0.13 -17.04 1.28
CA GLY A 11 1.13 -17.56 0.74
C GLY A 11 1.82 -16.61 -0.26
N PRO A 12 1.10 -16.09 -1.29
CA PRO A 12 1.68 -15.10 -2.20
C PRO A 12 2.13 -13.80 -1.51
N CYS A 13 1.40 -13.33 -0.49
CA CYS A 13 1.77 -12.13 0.26
C CYS A 13 3.08 -12.33 1.04
N GLN A 14 3.28 -13.52 1.62
CA GLN A 14 4.52 -13.87 2.33
C GLN A 14 5.73 -13.86 1.37
N ALA A 15 5.55 -14.31 0.12
CA ALA A 15 6.59 -14.26 -0.90
C ALA A 15 6.94 -12.82 -1.35
N GLN A 16 5.95 -11.91 -1.37
CA GLN A 16 6.14 -10.50 -1.73
C GLN A 16 6.81 -9.67 -0.62
N ALA A 17 6.54 -9.99 0.65
CA ALA A 17 7.03 -9.26 1.81
C ALA A 17 8.55 -8.95 1.81
N PRO A 18 9.47 -9.90 1.54
CA PRO A 18 10.91 -9.61 1.54
C PRO A 18 11.31 -8.62 0.43
N THR A 19 10.65 -8.65 -0.72
CA THR A 19 10.93 -7.72 -1.82
C THR A 19 10.51 -6.30 -1.46
N LEU A 20 9.32 -6.13 -0.87
CA LEU A 20 8.87 -4.83 -0.37
C LEU A 20 9.76 -4.31 0.76
N GLY A 21 10.25 -5.19 1.63
CA GLY A 21 11.20 -4.83 2.68
C GLY A 21 12.50 -4.26 2.11
N ARG A 22 13.06 -4.87 1.06
CA ARG A 22 14.25 -4.34 0.37
C ARG A 22 13.98 -2.98 -0.26
N ILE A 23 12.82 -2.79 -0.88
CA ILE A 23 12.43 -1.50 -1.47
C ILE A 23 12.32 -0.43 -0.37
N ALA A 24 11.62 -0.70 0.72
CA ALA A 24 11.51 0.25 1.83
C ALA A 24 12.90 0.65 2.38
N ALA A 25 13.83 -0.32 2.47
CA ALA A 25 15.20 -0.05 2.91
C ALA A 25 16.02 0.77 1.90
N SER A 26 15.89 0.51 0.59
CA SER A 26 16.64 1.23 -0.45
C SER A 26 16.18 2.67 -0.66
N PHE A 27 14.90 2.95 -0.41
CA PHE A 27 14.31 4.27 -0.68
C PHE A 27 14.19 5.17 0.56
N ASN A 28 14.60 4.69 1.74
CA ASN A 28 14.66 5.42 3.02
C ASN A 28 13.48 6.41 3.20
N GLU A 29 13.72 7.72 3.31
CA GLU A 29 12.66 8.73 3.49
C GLU A 29 11.82 9.01 2.23
N GLN A 30 12.30 8.61 1.05
CA GLN A 30 11.66 8.90 -0.24
C GLN A 30 10.49 7.96 -0.55
N ALA A 31 10.50 6.73 -0.02
CA ALA A 31 9.38 5.81 -0.17
C ALA A 31 9.07 5.06 1.13
N LYS A 32 7.91 5.38 1.72
CA LYS A 32 7.33 4.66 2.84
C LYS A 32 6.42 3.54 2.34
N VAL A 33 6.60 2.33 2.85
CA VAL A 33 5.70 1.19 2.63
C VAL A 33 4.94 0.91 3.93
N ALA A 34 3.63 1.13 3.91
CA ALA A 34 2.73 0.76 5.00
C ALA A 34 2.13 -0.62 4.71
N LYS A 35 1.93 -1.43 5.76
CA LYS A 35 1.27 -2.73 5.63
C LYS A 35 -0.11 -2.69 6.28
N VAL A 36 -1.11 -3.23 5.60
CA VAL A 36 -2.50 -3.28 6.08
C VAL A 36 -3.01 -4.71 6.00
N ASN A 37 -3.35 -5.28 7.15
CA ASN A 37 -4.00 -6.58 7.20
C ASN A 37 -5.51 -6.39 6.95
N VAL A 38 -6.03 -6.95 5.85
CA VAL A 38 -7.42 -6.72 5.42
C VAL A 38 -8.47 -7.36 6.35
N VAL A 39 -8.08 -8.37 7.15
CA VAL A 39 -8.95 -8.99 8.16
C VAL A 39 -9.03 -8.12 9.41
N ARG A 40 -7.90 -7.53 9.81
CA ARG A 40 -7.83 -6.65 11.00
C ARG A 40 -8.29 -5.23 10.72
N SER A 41 -8.29 -4.80 9.47
CA SER A 41 -8.65 -3.43 9.06
C SER A 41 -9.60 -3.43 7.85
N PRO A 42 -10.81 -4.00 7.99
CA PRO A 42 -11.75 -4.17 6.87
C PRO A 42 -12.26 -2.83 6.33
N GLU A 43 -12.42 -1.81 7.18
CA GLU A 43 -12.84 -0.48 6.74
C GLU A 43 -11.80 0.19 5.85
N LEU A 44 -10.51 0.04 6.20
CA LEU A 44 -9.41 0.57 5.39
C LEU A 44 -9.31 -0.18 4.06
N ALA A 45 -9.46 -1.50 4.07
CA ALA A 45 -9.52 -2.30 2.84
C ALA A 45 -10.67 -1.84 1.93
N ARG A 46 -11.85 -1.58 2.48
CA ARG A 46 -13.00 -1.05 1.73
C ARG A 46 -12.75 0.36 1.19
N HIS A 47 -12.16 1.24 1.99
CA HIS A 47 -11.87 2.62 1.58
C HIS A 47 -10.92 2.66 0.36
N PHE A 48 -10.00 1.71 0.29
CA PHE A 48 -9.05 1.55 -0.83
C PHE A 48 -9.55 0.62 -1.96
N ASP A 49 -10.84 0.21 -1.96
CA ASP A 49 -11.42 -0.73 -2.93
C ASP A 49 -10.63 -2.05 -3.10
N VAL A 50 -10.10 -2.58 -1.98
CA VAL A 50 -9.33 -3.83 -2.00
C VAL A 50 -10.27 -5.02 -2.21
N ARG A 51 -10.25 -5.58 -3.41
CA ARG A 51 -11.08 -6.72 -3.82
C ARG A 51 -10.35 -8.07 -3.78
N SER A 52 -9.03 -8.05 -3.77
CA SER A 52 -8.18 -9.24 -3.73
C SER A 52 -6.83 -8.90 -3.12
N ILE A 53 -6.15 -9.92 -2.58
CA ILE A 53 -4.77 -9.81 -2.07
C ILE A 53 -3.86 -10.85 -2.75
N PRO A 54 -2.55 -10.59 -2.86
CA PRO A 54 -1.89 -9.33 -2.49
C PRO A 54 -2.23 -8.19 -3.45
N ILE A 55 -2.31 -6.96 -2.93
CA ILE A 55 -2.39 -5.74 -3.74
C ILE A 55 -1.52 -4.64 -3.12
N LEU A 56 -0.78 -3.94 -3.98
CA LEU A 56 0.07 -2.80 -3.61
C LEU A 56 -0.53 -1.53 -4.20
N SER A 57 -1.03 -0.64 -3.34
CA SER A 57 -1.62 0.64 -3.77
C SER A 57 -0.66 1.79 -3.51
N SER A 58 -0.54 2.71 -4.48
CA SER A 58 0.18 3.97 -4.28
C SER A 58 -0.76 5.05 -3.75
N PHE A 59 -0.30 5.76 -2.74
CA PHE A 59 -0.93 6.96 -2.23
C PHE A 59 0.00 8.15 -2.48
N GLN A 60 -0.46 9.06 -3.33
CA GLN A 60 0.04 10.42 -3.39
C GLN A 60 -0.98 11.28 -2.67
N ALA A 61 -0.54 11.99 -1.63
CA ALA A 61 -1.33 13.09 -1.09
C ALA A 61 -1.66 14.00 -2.28
N ALA A 62 -2.94 14.33 -2.46
CA ALA A 62 -3.36 15.27 -3.47
C ALA A 62 -2.50 16.53 -3.29
N ARG A 63 -1.53 16.72 -4.18
CA ARG A 63 -0.91 18.02 -4.31
C ARG A 63 -2.06 18.89 -4.76
N SER A 64 -2.44 19.88 -3.97
CA SER A 64 -3.23 21.00 -4.47
C SER A 64 -2.40 21.67 -5.56
N CYS A 65 -2.37 21.07 -6.75
CA CYS A 65 -2.13 21.81 -7.96
C CYS A 65 -3.26 22.82 -7.99
N GLY A 66 -2.91 24.11 -7.87
CA GLY A 66 -3.85 25.20 -8.04
C GLY A 66 -4.70 24.92 -9.27
N ALA A 67 -6.01 25.12 -9.12
CA ALA A 67 -6.94 25.04 -10.22
C ALA A 67 -6.42 25.92 -11.37
N SER A 68 -5.94 25.28 -12.44
CA SER A 68 -5.96 25.90 -13.76
C SER A 68 -7.30 25.54 -14.34
N ALA A 69 -8.26 26.44 -14.17
CA ALA A 69 -9.47 26.45 -14.99
C ALA A 69 -9.04 26.49 -16.46
N ALA A 70 -9.60 25.60 -17.27
CA ALA A 70 -9.71 25.77 -18.71
C ALA A 70 -11.10 26.32 -19.00
#